data_AF-A0A2A4IT97-F1
#
_entry.id   AF-A0A2A4IT97-F1
#
_cell.length_a   1.000
_cell.length_b   1.000
_cell.length_c   1.000
_cell.angle_alpha   90.00
_cell.angle_beta   90.00
_cell.angle_gamma   90.00
#
_symmetry.space_group_name_H-M   'P 1'
#
loop_
_entity.id
_entity.type
_entity.pdbx_description
1 polymer ?
#
loop_
_entity_poly.entity_id
_entity_poly.type
_entity_poly.pdbx_seq_one_letter_code
_entity_poly.pdbx_strand_id
1 'polypeptide(L)'
;MRLAEKLYTQGFISYPRTETNEFPKEMNLAQLVGQQTGDPNWGAFAQNILDSGGPTPRQGNKSDKAHPPIHPTKYSNSLSGNEARLYEFIVRSFLACCSKDAQGSETTVSIEVANEKFSASGLMILARNYLEVYPYDKWSSKEIHVYENGQTFNPTSIDMLDGNTSPPNLLTEADLIALMEKHGIGTDATHAEHIETIKNRSYVALADAIHFVPGLLGMGL
;
A
#
# COMPACT_ATOMS: atom_id res chain seq x y z
N MET A 1 8.48 0.14 -14.50
CA MET A 1 9.96 0.13 -14.50
C MET A 1 10.61 1.28 -15.27
N ARG A 2 10.31 1.52 -16.56
CA ARG A 2 10.96 2.59 -17.36
C ARG A 2 11.02 3.98 -16.67
N LEU A 3 9.92 4.41 -16.06
CA LEU A 3 9.86 5.69 -15.34
C LEU A 3 10.78 5.71 -14.11
N ALA A 4 10.81 4.63 -13.33
CA ALA A 4 11.67 4.51 -12.16
C ALA A 4 13.16 4.56 -12.56
N GLU A 5 13.55 3.85 -13.63
CA GLU A 5 14.92 3.93 -14.12
C GLU A 5 15.31 5.34 -14.60
N LYS A 6 14.37 6.05 -15.24
CA LYS A 6 14.59 7.45 -15.62
C LYS A 6 14.82 8.34 -14.40
N LEU A 7 13.99 8.22 -13.36
CA LEU A 7 14.14 8.95 -12.10
C LEU A 7 15.47 8.62 -11.40
N TYR A 8 15.88 7.35 -11.42
CA TYR A 8 17.19 6.91 -10.90
C TYR A 8 18.35 7.52 -11.67
N THR A 9 18.30 7.49 -13.01
CA THR A 9 19.35 8.05 -13.87
C THR A 9 19.49 9.56 -13.69
N GLN A 10 18.39 10.24 -13.37
CA GLN A 10 18.37 11.67 -13.02
C GLN A 10 18.80 11.96 -11.56
N GLY A 11 18.99 10.92 -10.74
CA GLY A 11 19.43 11.01 -9.35
C GLY A 11 18.33 11.37 -8.34
N PHE A 12 17.06 11.22 -8.70
CA PHE A 12 15.93 11.56 -7.82
C PHE A 12 15.54 10.42 -6.87
N ILE A 13 15.76 9.16 -7.26
CA ILE A 13 15.49 7.98 -6.43
C ILE A 13 16.69 7.02 -6.43
N SER A 14 16.75 6.12 -5.46
CA SER A 14 17.71 5.01 -5.42
C SER A 14 17.43 3.96 -6.52
N TYR A 15 18.35 3.01 -6.67
CA TYR A 15 18.26 1.97 -7.71
C TYR A 15 16.93 1.18 -7.59
N PRO A 16 16.08 1.14 -8.63
CA PRO A 16 14.69 0.69 -8.49
C PRO A 16 14.51 -0.83 -8.66
N ARG A 17 15.60 -1.59 -8.82
CA ARG A 17 15.57 -3.06 -8.97
C ARG A 17 16.26 -3.69 -7.78
N THR A 18 15.53 -3.79 -6.67
CA THR A 18 16.03 -4.37 -5.43
C THR A 18 14.89 -5.13 -4.75
N GLU A 19 15.23 -6.21 -4.06
CA GLU A 19 14.31 -6.94 -3.18
C GLU A 19 14.43 -6.47 -1.72
N THR A 20 15.35 -5.53 -1.44
CA THR A 20 15.62 -5.03 -0.10
C THR A 20 14.43 -4.22 0.42
N ASN A 21 13.94 -4.59 1.60
CA ASN A 21 12.90 -3.87 2.32
C ASN A 21 13.34 -3.48 3.75
N GLU A 22 14.64 -3.51 4.01
CA GLU A 22 15.26 -3.00 5.24
C GLU A 22 16.25 -1.86 4.94
N PHE A 23 16.18 -0.77 5.69
CA PHE A 23 17.15 0.32 5.60
C PHE A 23 18.43 -0.01 6.40
N PRO A 24 19.62 0.12 5.80
CA PRO A 24 20.89 -0.06 6.53
C PRO A 24 21.03 0.92 7.69
N LYS A 25 21.60 0.46 8.82
CA LYS A 25 21.78 1.30 10.03
C LYS A 25 22.62 2.56 9.81
N GLU A 26 23.60 2.48 8.91
CA GLU A 26 24.51 3.59 8.60
C GLU A 26 23.87 4.66 7.70
N MET A 27 22.67 4.39 7.16
CA MET A 27 21.99 5.33 6.28
C MET A 27 21.41 6.50 7.10
N ASN A 28 21.79 7.73 6.73
CA ASN A 28 21.26 8.94 7.36
C ASN A 28 19.86 9.29 6.82
N LEU A 29 18.83 8.59 7.32
CA LEU A 29 17.44 8.82 6.94
C LEU A 29 16.96 10.22 7.32
N ALA A 30 17.49 10.81 8.41
CA ALA A 30 17.10 12.16 8.82
C ALA A 30 17.50 13.21 7.77
N GLN A 31 18.67 13.05 7.14
CA GLN A 31 19.07 13.90 6.02
C GLN A 31 18.13 13.74 4.82
N LEU A 32 17.72 12.52 4.48
CA LEU A 32 16.82 12.26 3.35
C LEU A 32 15.41 12.82 3.60
N VAL A 33 14.88 12.69 4.82
CA VAL A 33 13.63 13.36 5.24
C VAL A 33 13.79 14.88 5.17
N GLY A 34 14.91 15.42 5.67
CA GLY A 34 15.22 16.85 5.65
C GLY A 34 15.19 17.48 4.25
N GLN A 35 15.62 16.74 3.23
CA GLN A 35 15.54 17.19 1.85
C GLN A 35 14.10 17.41 1.36
N GLN A 36 13.11 16.74 1.95
CA GLN A 36 11.71 16.80 1.53
C GLN A 36 10.90 17.92 2.20
N THR A 37 11.48 18.61 3.19
CA THR A 37 10.80 19.63 4.01
C THR A 37 10.33 20.86 3.22
N GLY A 38 10.95 21.15 2.08
CA GLY A 38 10.60 22.28 1.22
C GLY A 38 9.36 22.07 0.34
N ASP A 39 8.79 20.86 0.30
CA ASP A 39 7.64 20.58 -0.57
C ASP A 39 6.33 21.15 0.00
N PRO A 40 5.49 21.83 -0.81
CA PRO A 40 4.22 22.37 -0.34
C PRO A 40 3.18 21.29 0.06
N ASN A 41 3.30 20.05 -0.43
CA ASN A 41 2.28 19.02 -0.23
C ASN A 41 2.60 18.04 0.91
N TRP A 42 3.88 17.83 1.22
CA TRP A 42 4.32 16.90 2.27
C TRP A 42 5.44 17.45 3.16
N GLY A 43 5.98 18.63 2.87
CA GLY A 43 7.14 19.18 3.58
C GLY A 43 6.88 19.41 5.06
N ALA A 44 5.68 19.88 5.42
CA ALA A 44 5.27 20.01 6.83
C ALA A 44 5.27 18.66 7.57
N PHE A 45 4.82 17.59 6.89
CA PHE A 45 4.86 16.24 7.46
C PHE A 45 6.30 15.75 7.63
N ALA A 46 7.16 15.98 6.65
CA ALA A 46 8.59 15.65 6.75
C ALA A 46 9.27 16.40 7.91
N GLN A 47 8.94 17.67 8.12
CA GLN A 47 9.44 18.45 9.26
C GLN A 47 8.97 17.85 10.60
N ASN A 48 7.69 17.48 10.70
CA ASN A 48 7.14 16.86 11.90
C ASN A 48 7.86 15.55 12.29
N ILE A 49 8.32 14.75 11.31
CA ILE A 49 9.13 13.55 11.58
C ILE A 49 10.43 13.94 12.29
N LEU A 50 11.12 14.97 11.81
CA LEU A 50 12.38 15.44 12.39
C LEU A 50 12.17 16.01 13.80
N ASP A 51 11.12 16.81 13.99
CA ASP A 51 10.79 17.44 15.26
C ASP A 51 10.34 16.41 16.32
N SER A 52 9.82 15.26 15.88
CA SER A 52 9.29 14.19 16.75
C SER A 52 10.30 13.10 17.13
N GLY A 53 11.60 13.41 17.07
CA GLY A 53 12.68 12.47 17.40
C GLY A 53 13.33 11.77 16.21
N GLY A 54 12.95 12.13 14.98
CA GLY A 54 13.54 11.61 13.75
C GLY A 54 12.80 10.42 13.13
N PRO A 55 13.29 9.94 11.99
CA PRO A 55 12.65 8.86 11.23
C PRO A 55 12.72 7.51 11.96
N THR A 56 11.59 6.81 12.04
CA THR A 56 11.47 5.46 12.60
C THR A 56 10.98 4.50 11.51
N PRO A 57 11.84 4.09 10.56
CA PRO A 57 11.43 3.27 9.42
C PRO A 57 10.87 1.92 9.86
N ARG A 58 9.73 1.52 9.29
CA ARG A 58 9.24 0.14 9.39
C ARG A 58 10.13 -0.79 8.58
N GLN A 59 10.89 -1.64 9.26
CA GLN A 59 11.83 -2.58 8.65
C GLN A 59 11.14 -3.86 8.19
N GLY A 60 11.55 -4.36 7.02
CA GLY A 60 11.21 -5.70 6.54
C GLY A 60 12.25 -6.76 6.95
N ASN A 61 12.36 -7.82 6.15
CA ASN A 61 13.20 -8.99 6.40
C ASN A 61 13.98 -9.49 5.16
N LYS A 62 13.95 -8.74 4.05
CA LYS A 62 14.61 -9.06 2.79
C LYS A 62 15.72 -8.05 2.52
N SER A 63 16.85 -8.55 2.02
CA SER A 63 18.04 -7.74 1.70
C SER A 63 18.85 -8.44 0.63
N ASP A 64 19.10 -7.74 -0.48
CA ASP A 64 20.01 -8.20 -1.53
C ASP A 64 21.49 -7.94 -1.19
N LYS A 65 21.76 -7.28 -0.05
CA LYS A 65 23.09 -6.85 0.44
C LYS A 65 23.85 -5.89 -0.47
N ALA A 66 23.20 -5.34 -1.50
CA ALA A 66 23.79 -4.47 -2.50
C ALA A 66 23.12 -3.09 -2.53
N HIS A 67 21.80 -3.06 -2.41
CA HIS A 67 20.98 -1.87 -2.55
C HIS A 67 20.04 -1.70 -1.35
N PRO A 68 19.84 -0.45 -0.87
CA PRO A 68 18.80 -0.13 0.09
C PRO A 68 17.41 -0.15 -0.56
N PRO A 69 16.31 -0.08 0.21
CA PRO A 69 14.96 0.03 -0.32
C PRO A 69 14.82 1.23 -1.26
N ILE A 70 13.82 1.22 -2.15
CA ILE A 70 13.57 2.32 -3.07
C ILE A 70 13.13 3.56 -2.27
N HIS A 71 13.90 4.66 -2.36
CA HIS A 71 13.67 5.89 -1.60
C HIS A 71 14.11 7.13 -2.39
N PRO A 72 13.61 8.34 -2.07
CA PRO A 72 14.06 9.57 -2.71
C PRO A 72 15.48 9.93 -2.25
N THR A 73 16.35 10.24 -3.21
CA THR A 73 17.76 10.62 -2.95
C THR A 73 18.02 12.11 -3.11
N LYS A 74 17.11 12.83 -3.77
CA LYS A 74 17.16 14.26 -4.01
C LYS A 74 15.76 14.82 -4.17
N TYR A 75 15.51 16.00 -3.59
CA TYR A 75 14.26 16.74 -3.81
C TYR A 75 14.15 17.33 -5.23
N SER A 76 12.95 17.29 -5.80
CA SER A 76 12.65 17.96 -7.07
C SER A 76 11.18 18.33 -7.18
N ASN A 77 10.91 19.55 -7.63
CA ASN A 77 9.59 20.04 -8.04
C ASN A 77 9.49 20.27 -9.57
N SER A 78 10.51 19.86 -10.33
CA SER A 78 10.57 20.10 -11.79
C SER A 78 9.97 18.97 -12.62
N LEU A 79 9.54 17.88 -11.98
CA LEU A 79 8.96 16.72 -12.65
C LEU A 79 7.52 17.00 -13.07
N SER A 80 7.05 16.33 -14.13
CA SER A 80 5.67 16.45 -14.61
C SER A 80 5.09 15.10 -15.04
N GLY A 81 3.78 15.05 -15.23
CA GLY A 81 3.08 13.85 -15.71
C GLY A 81 3.32 12.61 -14.84
N ASN A 82 3.54 11.46 -15.49
CA ASN A 82 3.72 10.20 -14.77
C ASN A 82 5.05 10.10 -14.01
N GLU A 83 6.07 10.90 -14.37
CA GLU A 83 7.32 10.98 -13.61
C GLU A 83 7.09 11.63 -12.25
N ALA A 84 6.37 12.76 -12.23
CA ALA A 84 5.96 13.41 -10.99
C ALA A 84 5.11 12.49 -10.12
N ARG A 85 4.11 11.80 -10.70
CA ARG A 85 3.23 10.89 -9.96
C ARG A 85 3.98 9.72 -9.32
N LEU A 86 4.91 9.11 -10.03
CA LEU A 86 5.71 8.00 -9.48
C LEU A 86 6.70 8.49 -8.43
N TYR A 87 7.33 9.64 -8.65
CA TYR A 87 8.22 10.26 -7.67
C TYR A 87 7.48 10.63 -6.38
N GLU A 88 6.33 11.29 -6.49
CA GLU A 88 5.45 11.62 -5.36
C GLU A 88 5.06 10.37 -4.59
N PHE A 89 4.67 9.30 -5.28
CA PHE A 89 4.37 8.02 -4.64
C PHE A 89 5.56 7.49 -3.84
N ILE A 90 6.77 7.48 -4.42
CA ILE A 90 7.99 7.02 -3.73
C ILE A 90 8.31 7.90 -2.51
N VAL A 91 8.20 9.23 -2.63
CA VAL A 91 8.45 10.15 -1.52
C VAL A 91 7.43 9.93 -0.39
N ARG A 92 6.14 9.87 -0.71
CA ARG A 92 5.08 9.64 0.28
C ARG A 92 5.22 8.27 0.94
N SER A 93 5.54 7.21 0.19
CA SER A 93 5.84 5.89 0.74
C SER A 93 7.01 5.93 1.72
N PHE A 94 8.09 6.63 1.37
CA PHE A 94 9.26 6.79 2.22
C PHE A 94 8.95 7.54 3.52
N LEU A 95 8.27 8.68 3.43
CA LEU A 95 7.89 9.48 4.61
C LEU A 95 6.89 8.74 5.50
N ALA A 96 5.94 8.03 4.91
CA ALA A 96 5.01 7.18 5.63
C ALA A 96 5.72 6.04 6.38
N CYS A 97 6.67 5.38 5.70
CA CYS A 97 7.48 4.32 6.31
C CYS A 97 8.32 4.84 7.48
N CYS A 98 8.83 6.07 7.39
CA CYS A 98 9.58 6.73 8.47
C CYS A 98 8.71 7.29 9.59
N SER A 99 7.38 7.22 9.48
CA SER A 99 6.41 7.73 10.44
C SER A 99 5.90 6.63 11.38
N LYS A 100 5.16 7.04 12.41
CA LYS A 100 4.40 6.15 13.30
C LYS A 100 3.17 5.57 12.59
N ASP A 101 2.76 4.38 13.04
CA ASP A 101 1.50 3.74 12.64
C ASP A 101 0.30 4.58 13.07
N ALA A 102 -0.80 4.52 12.30
CA ALA A 102 -2.05 5.13 12.72
C ALA A 102 -2.59 4.43 13.99
N GLN A 103 -3.19 5.20 14.89
CA GLN A 103 -3.73 4.71 16.16
C GLN A 103 -5.24 4.92 16.19
N GLY A 104 -5.96 3.91 16.66
CA GLY A 104 -7.41 3.94 16.78
C GLY A 104 -7.89 3.07 17.93
N SER A 105 -9.14 3.30 18.32
CA SER A 105 -9.85 2.53 19.34
C SER A 105 -11.03 1.83 18.67
N GLU A 106 -11.01 0.50 18.74
CA GLU A 106 -12.14 -0.33 18.32
C GLU A 106 -13.01 -0.64 19.55
N THR A 107 -14.32 -0.50 19.39
CA THR A 107 -15.33 -0.85 20.39
C THR A 107 -16.24 -1.91 19.79
N THR A 108 -16.36 -3.05 20.45
CA THR A 108 -17.28 -4.12 20.03
C THR A 108 -18.35 -4.30 21.09
N VAL A 109 -19.61 -4.19 20.67
CA VAL A 109 -20.80 -4.44 21.48
C VAL A 109 -21.36 -5.79 21.08
N SER A 110 -21.50 -6.70 22.05
CA SER A 110 -22.15 -8.00 21.86
C SER A 110 -23.53 -7.97 22.48
N ILE A 111 -24.52 -8.46 21.75
CA ILE A 111 -25.91 -8.58 22.21
C ILE A 111 -26.39 -10.02 22.09
N GLU A 112 -27.40 -10.37 22.88
CA GLU A 112 -28.06 -11.67 22.86
C GLU A 112 -29.55 -11.50 22.56
N VAL A 113 -30.05 -12.25 21.60
CA VAL A 113 -31.47 -12.29 21.23
C VAL A 113 -31.91 -13.75 21.21
N ALA A 114 -32.77 -14.15 22.16
CA ALA A 114 -33.25 -15.53 22.28
C ALA A 114 -32.14 -16.60 22.27
N ASN A 115 -31.06 -16.37 23.01
CA ASN A 115 -29.83 -17.19 23.09
C ASN A 115 -28.89 -17.14 21.86
N GLU A 116 -29.20 -16.35 20.83
CA GLU A 116 -28.32 -16.11 19.67
C GLU A 116 -27.48 -14.84 19.87
N LYS A 117 -26.20 -14.89 19.50
CA LYS A 117 -25.26 -13.78 19.70
C LYS A 117 -25.03 -12.99 18.43
N PHE A 118 -25.12 -11.67 18.54
CA PHE A 118 -24.79 -10.72 17.48
C PHE A 118 -23.75 -9.73 17.98
N SER A 119 -23.03 -9.09 17.06
CA SER A 119 -22.07 -8.04 17.42
C SER A 119 -22.11 -6.87 16.46
N ALA A 120 -21.82 -5.70 17.01
CA ALA A 120 -21.56 -4.49 16.25
C ALA A 120 -20.22 -3.89 16.72
N SER A 121 -19.34 -3.61 15.77
CA SER A 121 -18.06 -2.95 16.04
C SER A 121 -18.05 -1.53 15.47
N GLY A 122 -17.51 -0.60 16.24
CA GLY A 122 -17.19 0.77 15.86
C GLY A 122 -15.70 1.05 16.00
N LEU A 123 -15.21 2.04 15.25
CA LEU A 123 -13.81 2.43 15.19
C LEU A 123 -13.69 3.96 15.29
N MET A 124 -12.86 4.42 16.21
CA MET A 124 -12.48 5.82 16.35
C MET A 124 -10.99 5.98 16.08
N ILE A 125 -10.61 6.81 15.11
CA ILE A 125 -9.20 7.12 14.83
C ILE A 125 -8.71 8.17 15.84
N LEU A 126 -7.72 7.81 16.64
CA LEU A 126 -7.12 8.66 17.68
C LEU A 126 -5.96 9.50 17.13
N ALA A 127 -5.14 8.92 16.25
CA ALA A 127 -4.04 9.60 15.57
C ALA A 127 -3.88 9.04 14.15
N ARG A 128 -3.90 9.92 13.14
CA ARG A 128 -3.77 9.50 11.73
C ARG A 128 -2.34 9.13 11.36
N ASN A 129 -1.35 9.83 11.95
CA ASN A 129 0.07 9.59 11.74
C ASN A 129 0.40 9.42 10.25
N TYR A 130 0.96 8.28 9.80
CA TYR A 130 1.35 8.09 8.40
C TYR A 130 0.23 8.33 7.36
N LEU A 131 -1.04 8.17 7.75
CA LEU A 131 -2.20 8.43 6.88
C LEU A 131 -2.38 9.91 6.50
N GLU A 132 -1.63 10.83 7.11
CA GLU A 132 -1.61 12.24 6.72
C GLU A 132 -0.78 12.49 5.46
N VAL A 133 0.25 11.66 5.21
CA VAL A 133 1.11 11.79 4.03
C VAL A 133 0.82 10.76 2.95
N TYR A 134 0.15 9.65 3.29
CA TYR A 134 -0.05 8.49 2.43
C TYR A 134 -1.53 8.29 2.03
N PRO A 135 -2.05 9.02 1.03
CA PRO A 135 -3.47 9.01 0.67
C PRO A 135 -3.92 7.73 -0.05
N TYR A 136 -2.99 6.83 -0.35
CA TYR A 136 -3.26 5.57 -1.06
C TYR A 136 -3.87 4.52 -0.13
N ASP A 137 -3.68 4.66 1.18
CA ASP A 137 -4.35 3.88 2.22
C ASP A 137 -5.57 4.64 2.75
N LYS A 138 -6.67 3.91 2.96
CA LYS A 138 -7.88 4.46 3.54
C LYS A 138 -8.20 3.77 4.87
N TRP A 139 -8.26 4.57 5.92
CA TRP A 139 -8.79 4.16 7.21
C TRP A 139 -9.79 5.22 7.68
N SER A 140 -11.03 4.78 7.91
CA SER A 140 -12.18 5.64 8.22
C SER A 140 -12.83 5.20 9.52
N SER A 141 -13.21 6.17 10.34
CA SER A 141 -13.99 5.91 11.55
C SER A 141 -15.33 5.27 11.21
N LYS A 142 -15.81 4.40 12.10
CA LYS A 142 -17.13 3.78 12.05
C LYS A 142 -17.81 4.06 13.38
N GLU A 143 -18.75 4.98 13.40
CA GLU A 143 -19.46 5.31 14.61
C GLU A 143 -20.51 4.24 14.94
N ILE A 144 -20.64 3.94 16.23
CA ILE A 144 -21.72 3.14 16.79
C ILE A 144 -22.35 3.93 17.93
N HIS A 145 -23.59 3.59 18.29
CA HIS A 145 -24.26 4.21 19.42
C HIS A 145 -23.55 3.83 20.73
N VAL A 146 -23.76 4.65 21.76
CA VAL A 146 -23.33 4.31 23.11
C VAL A 146 -24.28 3.26 23.67
N TYR A 147 -23.71 2.16 24.18
CA TYR A 147 -24.45 1.10 24.85
C TYR A 147 -23.89 0.89 26.26
N GLU A 148 -24.77 0.60 27.21
CA GLU A 148 -24.39 0.26 28.58
C GLU A 148 -24.41 -1.25 28.80
N ASN A 149 -23.54 -1.75 29.68
CA ASN A 149 -23.55 -3.17 30.01
C ASN A 149 -24.84 -3.53 30.75
N GLY A 150 -25.54 -4.57 30.29
CA GLY A 150 -26.86 -4.96 30.80
C GLY A 150 -28.02 -4.15 30.23
N GLN A 151 -27.78 -3.22 29.31
CA GLN A 151 -28.84 -2.49 28.62
C GLN A 151 -29.73 -3.45 27.81
N THR A 152 -31.04 -3.30 27.98
CA THR A 152 -32.05 -4.00 27.17
C THR A 152 -32.70 -3.03 26.20
N PHE A 153 -32.91 -3.48 24.95
CA PHE A 153 -33.60 -2.71 23.93
C PHE A 153 -34.29 -3.65 22.93
N ASN A 154 -35.22 -3.11 22.14
CA ASN A 154 -35.85 -3.85 21.06
C ASN A 154 -35.09 -3.59 19.74
N PRO A 155 -34.67 -4.62 18.99
CA PRO A 155 -34.12 -4.44 17.66
C PRO A 155 -35.12 -3.75 16.72
N THR A 156 -34.63 -2.89 15.83
CA THR A 156 -35.48 -2.23 14.82
C THR A 156 -36.06 -3.22 13.81
N SER A 157 -35.25 -4.20 13.39
CA SER A 157 -35.66 -5.32 12.54
C SER A 157 -34.86 -6.58 12.90
N ILE A 158 -35.42 -7.73 12.57
CA ILE A 158 -34.76 -9.04 12.63
C ILE A 158 -35.06 -9.71 11.29
N ASP A 159 -34.05 -9.76 10.43
CA ASP A 159 -34.20 -10.15 9.03
C ASP A 159 -33.47 -11.47 8.76
N MET A 160 -34.09 -12.34 7.95
CA MET A 160 -33.44 -13.54 7.40
C MET A 160 -33.05 -13.23 5.96
N LEU A 161 -31.79 -12.87 5.75
CA LEU A 161 -31.26 -12.47 4.45
C LEU A 161 -30.64 -13.66 3.72
N ASP A 162 -30.89 -13.74 2.41
CA ASP A 162 -30.21 -14.69 1.54
C ASP A 162 -28.87 -14.10 1.04
N GLY A 163 -27.89 -14.98 0.81
CA GLY A 163 -26.60 -14.64 0.25
C GLY A 163 -26.08 -15.72 -0.70
N ASN A 164 -25.18 -15.33 -1.61
CA ASN A 164 -24.54 -16.26 -2.53
C ASN A 164 -23.01 -16.12 -2.47
N THR A 165 -22.30 -17.22 -2.71
CA THR A 165 -20.86 -17.20 -2.91
C THR A 165 -20.52 -16.58 -4.27
N SER A 166 -19.50 -15.73 -4.33
CA SER A 166 -18.96 -15.20 -5.58
C SER A 166 -17.73 -16.01 -6.03
N PRO A 167 -17.54 -16.21 -7.34
CA PRO A 167 -16.30 -16.79 -7.85
C PRO A 167 -15.12 -15.82 -7.65
N PRO A 168 -13.88 -16.31 -7.72
CA PRO A 168 -12.71 -15.43 -7.77
C PRO A 168 -12.74 -14.51 -8.98
N ASN A 169 -12.15 -13.32 -8.83
CA ASN A 169 -11.90 -12.44 -9.96
C ASN A 169 -10.78 -13.02 -10.85
N LEU A 170 -10.77 -12.61 -12.12
CA LEU A 170 -9.63 -12.78 -12.99
C LEU A 170 -8.41 -12.02 -12.45
N LEU A 171 -7.21 -12.44 -12.85
CA LEU A 171 -5.97 -11.84 -12.35
C LEU A 171 -5.74 -10.46 -12.94
N THR A 172 -5.42 -9.48 -12.11
CA THR A 172 -4.78 -8.24 -12.56
C THR A 172 -3.27 -8.45 -12.74
N GLU A 173 -2.57 -7.44 -13.27
CA GLU A 173 -1.10 -7.45 -13.33
C GLU A 173 -0.45 -7.53 -11.96
N ALA A 174 -1.03 -6.85 -10.95
CA ALA A 174 -0.54 -6.95 -9.58
C ALA A 174 -0.73 -8.37 -9.01
N ASP A 175 -1.89 -8.99 -9.25
CA ASP A 175 -2.16 -10.36 -8.79
C ASP A 175 -1.23 -11.38 -9.44
N LEU A 176 -0.98 -11.23 -10.74
CA LEU A 176 -0.07 -12.10 -11.47
C LEU A 176 1.38 -11.94 -10.97
N ILE A 177 1.85 -10.71 -10.72
CA ILE A 177 3.16 -10.46 -10.12
C ILE A 177 3.25 -11.12 -8.74
N ALA A 178 2.21 -10.98 -7.89
CA ALA A 178 2.18 -11.60 -6.57
C ALA A 178 2.25 -13.13 -6.63
N LEU A 179 1.57 -13.75 -7.61
CA LEU A 179 1.67 -15.19 -7.85
C LEU A 179 3.06 -15.60 -8.34
N MET A 180 3.64 -14.85 -9.27
CA MET A 180 5.01 -15.11 -9.74
C MET A 180 6.03 -15.05 -8.59
N GLU A 181 5.95 -14.04 -7.72
CA GLU A 181 6.79 -13.92 -6.52
C GLU A 181 6.58 -15.09 -5.55
N LYS A 182 5.32 -15.44 -5.26
CA LYS A 182 4.97 -16.57 -4.40
C LYS A 182 5.57 -17.89 -4.89
N HIS A 183 5.67 -18.07 -6.21
CA HIS A 183 6.20 -19.26 -6.84
C HIS A 183 7.69 -19.14 -7.22
N GLY A 184 8.34 -18.02 -6.91
CA GLY A 184 9.77 -17.81 -7.13
C GLY A 184 10.18 -17.74 -8.61
N ILE A 185 9.29 -17.31 -9.50
CA ILE A 185 9.58 -17.12 -10.93
C ILE A 185 9.57 -15.65 -11.28
N GLY A 186 10.41 -15.20 -12.22
CA GLY A 186 10.48 -13.79 -12.58
C GLY A 186 11.24 -12.91 -11.58
N THR A 187 12.17 -13.50 -10.81
CA THR A 187 13.09 -12.82 -9.89
C THR A 187 13.97 -11.79 -10.59
N ASP A 188 14.72 -10.98 -9.84
CA ASP A 188 15.62 -9.93 -10.37
C ASP A 188 14.89 -8.87 -11.22
N ALA A 189 13.66 -8.53 -10.81
CA ALA A 189 12.80 -7.54 -11.47
C ALA A 189 12.45 -7.90 -12.94
N THR A 190 12.30 -9.18 -13.27
CA THR A 190 11.94 -9.67 -14.62
C THR A 190 10.44 -9.98 -14.80
N HIS A 191 9.62 -9.88 -13.75
CA HIS A 191 8.15 -10.09 -13.84
C HIS A 191 7.51 -9.36 -15.03
N ALA A 192 7.78 -8.06 -15.18
CA ALA A 192 7.18 -7.24 -16.23
C ALA A 192 7.55 -7.72 -17.65
N GLU A 193 8.76 -8.26 -17.85
CA GLU A 193 9.22 -8.76 -19.15
C GLU A 193 8.45 -10.01 -19.58
N HIS A 194 8.27 -10.96 -18.66
CA HIS A 194 7.51 -12.18 -18.92
C HIS A 194 6.03 -11.88 -19.17
N ILE A 195 5.43 -10.99 -18.38
CA ILE A 195 4.04 -10.55 -18.54
C ILE A 195 3.85 -9.86 -19.89
N GLU A 196 4.77 -8.98 -20.28
CA GLU A 196 4.70 -8.29 -21.56
C GLU A 196 4.89 -9.26 -22.74
N THR A 197 5.68 -10.32 -22.57
CA THR A 197 5.87 -11.37 -23.59
C THR A 197 4.57 -12.12 -23.89
N ILE A 198 3.81 -12.53 -22.86
CA ILE A 198 2.54 -13.25 -23.06
C ILE A 198 1.44 -12.34 -23.62
N LYS A 199 1.49 -11.02 -23.31
CA LYS A 199 0.63 -10.01 -23.94
C LYS A 199 0.97 -9.85 -25.43
N ASN A 200 2.24 -9.62 -25.76
CA ASN A 200 2.70 -9.38 -27.14
C ASN A 200 2.50 -10.58 -28.08
N ARG A 201 2.52 -11.80 -27.54
CA ARG A 201 2.22 -13.02 -28.30
C ARG A 201 0.73 -13.33 -28.38
N SER A 202 -0.14 -12.47 -27.85
CA SER A 202 -1.60 -12.65 -27.83
C SER A 202 -2.05 -13.96 -27.16
N TYR A 203 -1.26 -14.49 -26.22
CA TYR A 203 -1.69 -15.61 -25.37
C TYR A 203 -2.70 -15.16 -24.32
N VAL A 204 -2.60 -13.89 -23.90
CA VAL A 204 -3.55 -13.24 -23.01
C VAL A 204 -3.98 -11.90 -23.59
N ALA A 205 -5.18 -11.46 -23.23
CA ALA A 205 -5.72 -10.13 -23.48
C ALA A 205 -6.18 -9.50 -22.16
N LEU A 206 -6.46 -8.21 -22.18
CA LEU A 206 -7.01 -7.50 -21.02
C LEU A 206 -8.52 -7.28 -21.20
N ALA A 207 -9.34 -7.93 -20.37
CA ALA A 207 -10.74 -7.57 -20.17
C ALA A 207 -10.85 -6.37 -19.24
N ASP A 208 -11.82 -5.50 -19.51
CA ASP A 208 -12.08 -4.27 -18.75
C ASP A 208 -10.83 -3.42 -18.51
N ALA A 209 -9.89 -3.49 -19.46
CA ALA A 209 -8.56 -2.88 -19.44
C ALA A 209 -7.59 -3.32 -18.31
N ILE A 210 -8.00 -4.17 -17.37
CA ILE A 210 -7.18 -4.51 -16.19
C ILE A 210 -7.04 -6.01 -15.89
N HIS A 211 -7.98 -6.84 -16.34
CA HIS A 211 -8.01 -8.26 -15.99
C HIS A 211 -7.48 -9.13 -17.13
N PHE A 212 -6.55 -10.05 -16.85
CA PHE A 212 -6.07 -11.00 -17.83
C PHE A 212 -7.13 -12.05 -18.17
N VAL A 213 -7.39 -12.19 -19.46
CA VAL A 213 -8.17 -13.29 -20.04
C VAL A 213 -7.29 -14.04 -21.02
N PRO A 214 -7.14 -15.37 -20.89
CA PRO A 214 -6.37 -16.14 -21.84
C PRO A 214 -7.13 -16.25 -23.18
N GLY A 215 -6.40 -16.10 -24.27
CA GLY A 215 -6.94 -16.34 -25.62
C GLY A 215 -7.08 -17.83 -25.91
N LEU A 216 -7.77 -18.18 -27.00
CA LEU A 216 -7.97 -19.59 -27.39
C LEU A 216 -6.66 -20.36 -27.55
N LEU A 217 -5.65 -19.73 -28.19
CA LEU A 217 -4.33 -20.34 -28.34
C LEU A 217 -3.60 -20.45 -26.99
N GLY A 218 -3.69 -19.43 -26.13
CA GLY A 218 -3.06 -19.46 -24.81
C GLY A 218 -3.66 -20.50 -23.87
N MET A 219 -4.95 -20.80 -24.01
CA MET A 219 -5.63 -21.87 -23.26
C MET A 219 -5.34 -23.27 -23.83
N GLY A 220 -5.09 -23.38 -25.13
CA GLY A 220 -4.94 -24.67 -25.81
C GLY A 220 -3.52 -25.25 -25.75
N LEU A 221 -2.51 -24.44 -25.45
CA LEU A 221 -1.12 -24.83 -25.24
C LEU A 221 -0.88 -25.28 -23.80
#